data_AF-A0A847J6B2-F1
#
_entry.id   AF-A0A847J6B2-F1
#
_cell.length_a   1.000
_cell.length_b   1.000
_cell.length_c   1.000
_cell.angle_alpha   90.00
_cell.angle_beta   90.00
_cell.angle_gamma   90.00
#
_symmetry.space_group_name_H-M   'P 1'
#
loop_
_entity.id
_entity.type
_entity.pdbx_description
1 polymer ?
#
loop_
_entity_poly.entity_id
_entity_poly.type
_entity_poly.pdbx_seq_one_letter_code
_entity_poly.pdbx_strand_id
1 'polypeptide(L)'
;MERGDETMETAIERLVRRFYAKGDLDALLGPVFRAIPEFDEHIGVIVDFWSRQLLGTERYQGRPFPPHWKLDIEPDHFDRWMELFSETAHEELPEDLADQAITKAGHMATAFQAGMFPLKGPDGRPMKLPRA
;
A
#
# COMPACT_ATOMS: atom_id res chain seq x y z
N MET A 1 -15.53 21.10 12.73
CA MET A 1 -14.82 19.82 12.53
C MET A 1 -14.04 19.81 11.21
N GLU A 2 -14.44 20.62 10.22
CA GLU A 2 -13.90 20.62 8.85
C GLU A 2 -12.41 21.01 8.69
N ARG A 3 -11.84 21.88 9.55
CA ARG A 3 -10.41 22.26 9.47
C ARG A 3 -9.43 21.15 9.88
N GLY A 4 -9.89 20.19 10.70
CA GLY A 4 -9.07 19.04 11.09
C GLY A 4 -8.89 18.07 9.92
N ASP A 5 -10.00 17.77 9.25
CA ASP A 5 -10.02 16.81 8.14
C ASP A 5 -9.25 17.33 6.92
N GLU A 6 -9.36 18.62 6.57
CA GLU A 6 -8.59 19.22 5.46
C GLU A 6 -7.06 19.11 5.69
N THR A 7 -6.62 19.25 6.94
CA THR A 7 -5.21 19.10 7.32
C THR A 7 -4.78 17.63 7.21
N MET A 8 -5.65 16.69 7.59
CA MET A 8 -5.37 15.25 7.51
C MET A 8 -5.38 14.73 6.07
N GLU A 9 -6.30 15.19 5.23
CA GLU A 9 -6.33 14.87 3.80
C GLU A 9 -5.04 15.31 3.12
N THR A 10 -4.55 16.52 3.44
CA THR A 10 -3.25 16.99 2.94
C THR A 10 -2.10 16.12 3.43
N ALA A 11 -2.14 15.64 4.68
CA ALA A 11 -1.12 14.73 5.21
C ALA A 11 -1.14 13.35 4.54
N ILE A 12 -2.33 12.83 4.23
CA ILE A 12 -2.50 11.58 3.48
C ILE A 12 -1.95 11.74 2.06
N GLU A 13 -2.22 12.86 1.38
CA GLU A 13 -1.64 13.11 0.06
C GLU A 13 -0.10 13.13 0.10
N ARG A 14 0.49 13.81 1.09
CA ARG A 14 1.96 13.81 1.24
C ARG A 14 2.51 12.42 1.54
N LEU A 15 1.87 11.66 2.45
CA LEU A 15 2.23 10.27 2.72
C LEU A 15 2.26 9.46 1.42
N VAL A 16 1.19 9.48 0.63
CA VAL A 16 1.10 8.69 -0.60
C VAL A 16 2.17 9.12 -1.60
N ARG A 17 2.30 10.42 -1.88
CA ARG A 17 3.30 10.90 -2.84
C ARG A 17 4.72 10.57 -2.41
N ARG A 18 5.05 10.77 -1.14
CA ARG A 18 6.40 10.49 -0.61
C ARG A 18 6.69 9.01 -0.60
N PHE A 19 5.71 8.18 -0.25
CA PHE A 19 5.84 6.73 -0.26
C PHE A 19 6.10 6.22 -1.68
N TYR A 20 5.36 6.72 -2.67
CA TYR A 20 5.57 6.34 -4.07
C TYR A 20 6.91 6.83 -4.62
N ALA A 21 7.37 8.01 -4.21
CA ALA A 21 8.71 8.50 -4.57
C ALA A 21 9.83 7.61 -3.97
N LYS A 22 9.68 7.15 -2.72
CA LYS A 22 10.62 6.20 -2.11
C LYS A 22 10.55 4.83 -2.81
N GLY A 23 9.35 4.34 -3.11
CA GLY A 23 9.13 3.07 -3.80
C GLY A 23 9.72 3.04 -5.21
N ASP A 24 9.60 4.14 -5.95
CA ASP A 24 10.21 4.30 -7.28
C ASP A 24 11.74 4.18 -7.25
N LEU A 25 12.39 4.75 -6.23
CA LEU A 25 13.84 4.74 -6.08
C LEU A 25 14.39 3.45 -5.45
N ASP A 26 13.53 2.63 -4.85
CA ASP A 26 13.93 1.38 -4.21
C ASP A 26 14.33 0.31 -5.25
N ALA A 27 15.39 -0.44 -4.96
CA ALA A 27 15.94 -1.41 -5.91
C ALA A 27 14.99 -2.61 -6.13
N LEU A 28 14.27 -3.04 -5.09
CA LEU A 28 13.37 -4.19 -5.14
C LEU A 28 11.96 -3.76 -5.60
N LEU A 29 11.44 -2.67 -5.05
CA LEU A 29 10.08 -2.22 -5.37
C LEU A 29 10.00 -1.38 -6.65
N GLY A 30 11.08 -0.68 -7.02
CA GLY A 30 11.11 0.26 -8.13
C GLY A 30 10.58 -0.31 -9.46
N PRO A 31 10.93 -1.53 -9.88
CA PRO A 31 10.35 -2.13 -11.09
C PRO A 31 8.81 -2.24 -11.06
N VAL A 32 8.21 -2.51 -9.89
CA VAL A 32 6.76 -2.58 -9.72
C VAL A 32 6.12 -1.19 -9.75
N PHE A 33 6.74 -0.21 -9.08
CA PHE A 33 6.23 1.17 -9.03
C PHE A 33 6.35 1.89 -10.38
N ARG A 34 7.47 1.71 -11.10
CA ARG A 34 7.68 2.29 -12.44
C ARG A 34 6.76 1.73 -13.52
N ALA A 35 6.19 0.55 -13.29
CA ALA A 35 5.26 -0.07 -14.23
C ALA A 35 3.84 0.50 -14.15
N ILE A 36 3.57 1.43 -13.24
CA ILE A 36 2.24 2.04 -13.04
C ILE A 36 1.98 3.07 -14.15
N PRO A 37 0.98 2.85 -15.01
CA PRO A 37 0.56 3.85 -15.99
C PRO A 37 -0.24 4.97 -15.33
N GLU A 38 -0.29 6.14 -15.98
CA GLU A 38 -1.08 7.30 -15.52
C GLU A 38 -0.86 7.62 -14.03
N PHE A 39 0.40 7.87 -13.67
CA PHE A 39 0.86 7.97 -12.28
C PHE A 39 0.03 8.92 -11.41
N ASP A 40 -0.29 10.12 -11.89
CA ASP A 40 -1.07 11.09 -11.12
C ASP A 40 -2.51 10.62 -10.85
N GLU A 41 -3.15 9.94 -11.82
CA GLU A 41 -4.48 9.35 -11.63
C GLU A 41 -4.40 8.23 -10.58
N HIS A 42 -3.37 7.39 -10.67
CA HIS A 42 -3.12 6.34 -9.70
C HIS A 42 -2.91 6.90 -8.27
N ILE A 43 -2.11 7.96 -8.13
CA ILE A 43 -1.90 8.63 -6.83
C ILE A 43 -3.24 9.10 -6.25
N GLY A 44 -4.11 9.71 -7.07
CA GLY A 44 -5.46 10.11 -6.64
C GLY A 44 -6.28 8.95 -6.07
N VAL A 45 -6.30 7.81 -6.77
CA VAL A 45 -6.99 6.58 -6.30
C VAL A 45 -6.46 6.11 -4.94
N ILE A 46 -5.14 6.20 -4.73
CA ILE A 46 -4.50 5.72 -3.50
C ILE A 46 -4.69 6.70 -2.35
N VAL A 47 -4.75 8.00 -2.63
CA VAL A 47 -5.16 9.01 -1.64
C VAL A 47 -6.60 8.77 -1.19
N ASP A 48 -7.53 8.56 -2.12
CA ASP A 48 -8.92 8.25 -1.80
C ASP A 48 -9.05 6.96 -1.00
N PHE A 49 -8.22 5.95 -1.32
CA PHE A 49 -8.14 4.72 -0.56
C PHE A 49 -7.75 4.99 0.89
N TRP A 50 -6.66 5.73 1.14
CA TRP A 50 -6.21 6.01 2.50
C TRP A 50 -7.13 6.97 3.26
N SER A 51 -7.76 7.93 2.57
CA SER A 51 -8.84 8.78 3.11
C SER A 51 -9.99 7.91 3.63
N ARG A 52 -10.45 6.92 2.87
CA ARG A 52 -11.45 5.94 3.34
C ARG A 52 -10.95 5.14 4.53
N GLN A 53 -9.72 4.62 4.46
CA GLN A 53 -9.21 3.71 5.49
C GLN A 53 -8.94 4.40 6.84
N LEU A 54 -8.55 5.67 6.83
CA LEU A 54 -8.16 6.43 8.02
C LEU A 54 -9.24 7.39 8.51
N LEU A 55 -9.95 8.05 7.59
CA LEU A 55 -10.94 9.07 7.90
C LEU A 55 -12.39 8.60 7.67
N GLY A 56 -12.58 7.42 7.10
CA GLY A 56 -13.92 6.83 6.90
C GLY A 56 -14.71 7.47 5.76
N THR A 57 -14.06 8.16 4.82
CA THR A 57 -14.71 8.75 3.67
C THR A 57 -15.23 7.71 2.66
N GLU A 58 -16.11 8.13 1.75
CA GLU A 58 -16.68 7.26 0.71
C GLU A 58 -15.97 7.38 -0.66
N ARG A 59 -14.82 8.05 -0.73
CA ARG A 59 -14.15 8.38 -1.99
C ARG A 59 -13.62 7.17 -2.75
N TYR A 60 -13.17 6.14 -2.03
CA TYR A 60 -12.72 4.88 -2.62
C TYR A 60 -13.79 3.80 -2.52
N GLN A 61 -14.18 3.19 -3.64
CA GLN A 61 -15.12 2.06 -3.68
C GLN A 61 -14.54 0.81 -4.36
N GLY A 62 -13.24 0.84 -4.68
CA GLY A 62 -12.55 -0.23 -5.37
C GLY A 62 -12.29 -1.46 -4.51
N ARG A 63 -11.68 -2.47 -5.14
CA ARG A 63 -11.15 -3.65 -4.45
C ARG A 63 -9.64 -3.67 -4.65
N PRO A 64 -8.83 -3.57 -3.58
CA PRO A 64 -7.40 -3.44 -3.74
C PRO A 64 -6.75 -4.78 -4.14
N PHE A 65 -7.29 -5.94 -3.77
CA PHE A 65 -6.62 -7.23 -4.05
C PHE A 65 -6.48 -7.58 -5.55
N PRO A 66 -7.53 -7.54 -6.40
CA PRO A 66 -7.44 -7.95 -7.80
C PRO A 66 -6.33 -7.30 -8.65
N PRO A 67 -6.05 -5.99 -8.56
CA PRO A 67 -4.93 -5.41 -9.31
C PRO A 67 -3.57 -5.94 -8.84
N HIS A 68 -3.37 -6.12 -7.54
CA HIS A 68 -2.10 -6.63 -6.99
C HIS A 68 -1.85 -8.09 -7.37
N TRP A 69 -2.90 -8.90 -7.51
CA TRP A 69 -2.81 -10.29 -8.00
C TRP A 69 -2.14 -10.42 -9.37
N LYS A 70 -2.36 -9.42 -10.23
CA LYS A 70 -1.84 -9.40 -11.60
C LYS A 70 -0.37 -9.00 -11.66
N LEU A 71 0.21 -8.52 -10.56
CA LEU A 71 1.59 -8.08 -10.49
C LEU A 71 2.53 -9.26 -10.21
N ASP A 72 3.78 -9.09 -10.63
CA ASP A 72 4.85 -10.02 -10.31
C ASP A 72 5.50 -9.68 -8.96
N ILE A 73 4.68 -9.76 -7.91
CA ILE A 73 5.10 -9.54 -6.52
C ILE A 73 5.33 -10.88 -5.81
N GLU A 74 6.34 -10.89 -4.95
CA GLU A 74 6.81 -12.01 -4.12
C GLU A 74 6.82 -11.58 -2.64
N PRO A 75 6.90 -12.51 -1.67
CA PRO A 75 6.86 -12.19 -0.23
C PRO A 75 7.83 -11.08 0.19
N ASP A 76 9.07 -11.10 -0.29
CA ASP A 76 10.10 -10.09 0.01
C ASP A 76 9.67 -8.65 -0.39
N HIS A 77 8.81 -8.52 -1.40
CA HIS A 77 8.27 -7.21 -1.78
C HIS A 77 7.29 -6.69 -0.72
N PHE A 78 6.51 -7.56 -0.07
CA PHE A 78 5.61 -7.13 1.00
C PHE A 78 6.39 -6.64 2.22
N ASP A 79 7.45 -7.35 2.60
CA ASP A 79 8.30 -6.96 3.72
C ASP A 79 8.94 -5.59 3.44
N ARG A 80 9.54 -5.42 2.26
CA ARG A 80 10.17 -4.14 1.89
C ARG A 80 9.16 -3.00 1.75
N TRP A 81 7.98 -3.29 1.21
CA TRP A 81 6.89 -2.32 1.11
C TRP A 81 6.43 -1.87 2.50
N MET A 82 6.30 -2.80 3.46
CA MET A 82 5.90 -2.49 4.83
C MET A 82 6.94 -1.65 5.57
N GLU A 83 8.23 -1.92 5.39
CA GLU A 83 9.31 -1.10 5.94
C GLU A 83 9.20 0.35 5.45
N LEU A 84 9.18 0.55 4.13
CA LEU A 84 9.14 1.89 3.52
C LEU A 84 7.84 2.63 3.84
N PHE A 85 6.71 1.91 3.86
CA PHE A 85 5.42 2.52 4.22
C PHE A 85 5.41 2.97 5.67
N SER A 86 5.91 2.15 6.59
CA SER A 86 5.95 2.48 8.02
C SER A 86 6.84 3.68 8.30
N GLU A 87 8.04 3.71 7.70
CA GLU A 87 8.93 4.87 7.76
C GLU A 87 8.24 6.15 7.28
N THR A 88 7.59 6.08 6.11
CA THR A 88 6.92 7.26 5.52
C THR A 88 5.69 7.69 6.31
N ALA A 89 4.93 6.75 6.87
CA ALA A 89 3.78 7.04 7.70
C ALA A 89 4.17 7.86 8.93
N HIS A 90 5.25 7.49 9.62
CA HIS A 90 5.77 8.26 10.75
C HIS A 90 6.38 9.62 10.36
N GLU A 91 6.87 9.77 9.13
CA GLU A 91 7.36 11.07 8.63
C GLU A 91 6.22 12.06 8.34
N GLU A 92 5.09 11.59 7.81
CA GLU A 92 4.06 12.46 7.22
C GLU A 92 2.77 12.59 8.04
N LEU A 93 2.47 11.61 8.91
CA LEU A 93 1.27 11.57 9.73
C LEU A 93 1.59 11.79 11.22
N PRO A 94 0.61 12.26 12.03
CA PRO A 94 0.68 12.17 13.49
C PRO A 94 0.85 10.71 13.93
N GLU A 95 1.58 10.49 15.03
CA GLU A 95 1.93 9.16 15.57
C GLU A 95 0.73 8.20 15.63
N ASP A 96 -0.36 8.60 16.28
CA ASP A 96 -1.57 7.78 16.40
C ASP A 96 -2.16 7.37 15.04
N LEU A 97 -2.06 8.22 14.02
CA LEU A 97 -2.61 7.97 12.69
C LEU A 97 -1.64 7.13 11.84
N ALA A 98 -0.34 7.33 12.01
CA ALA A 98 0.71 6.50 11.42
C ALA A 98 0.54 5.04 11.88
N ASP A 99 0.42 4.81 13.19
CA ASP A 99 0.24 3.48 13.77
C ASP A 99 -1.03 2.78 13.26
N GLN A 100 -2.12 3.54 13.12
CA GLN A 100 -3.37 3.06 12.53
C GLN A 100 -3.18 2.68 11.05
N ALA A 101 -2.48 3.50 10.27
CA ALA A 101 -2.20 3.23 8.87
C ALA A 101 -1.34 1.97 8.72
N ILE A 102 -0.28 1.84 9.52
CA ILE A 102 0.64 0.69 9.53
C ILE A 102 -0.10 -0.58 9.91
N THR A 103 -0.93 -0.55 10.97
CA THR A 103 -1.73 -1.70 11.40
C THR A 103 -2.67 -2.18 10.28
N LYS A 104 -3.39 -1.24 9.64
CA LYS A 104 -4.28 -1.56 8.52
C LYS A 104 -3.49 -2.11 7.33
N ALA A 105 -2.34 -1.52 7.00
CA ALA A 105 -1.47 -1.99 5.93
C ALA A 105 -0.99 -3.43 6.19
N GLY A 106 -0.54 -3.72 7.41
CA GLY A 106 -0.07 -5.06 7.81
C GLY A 106 -1.16 -6.12 7.71
N HIS A 107 -2.40 -5.81 8.10
CA HIS A 107 -3.54 -6.71 7.90
C HIS A 107 -3.81 -6.98 6.41
N MET A 108 -3.72 -5.96 5.55
CA MET A 108 -3.91 -6.12 4.11
C MET A 108 -2.77 -6.92 3.46
N ALA A 109 -1.52 -6.64 3.82
CA ALA A 109 -0.35 -7.40 3.38
C ALA A 109 -0.49 -8.87 3.75
N THR A 110 -0.90 -9.17 4.99
CA THR A 110 -1.16 -10.54 5.44
C THR A 110 -2.25 -11.21 4.63
N ALA A 111 -3.38 -10.53 4.41
CA ALA A 111 -4.49 -11.06 3.62
C ALA A 111 -4.12 -11.31 2.16
N PHE A 112 -3.34 -10.41 1.56
CA PHE A 112 -2.90 -10.52 0.17
C PHE A 112 -1.93 -11.68 0.00
N GLN A 113 -0.95 -11.80 0.91
CA GLN A 113 -0.03 -12.92 0.92
C GLN A 113 -0.74 -14.26 1.13
N ALA A 114 -1.73 -14.33 2.02
CA ALA A 114 -2.52 -15.56 2.21
C ALA A 114 -3.30 -15.95 0.94
N GLY A 115 -3.81 -14.95 0.20
CA GLY A 115 -4.46 -15.19 -1.09
C GLY A 115 -3.47 -15.61 -2.19
N MET A 116 -2.28 -15.01 -2.22
CA MET A 116 -1.25 -15.20 -3.25
C MET A 116 -0.44 -16.46 -3.07
N PHE A 117 -0.09 -16.79 -1.83
CA PHE A 117 0.82 -17.87 -1.50
C PHE A 117 0.22 -18.82 -0.45
N PRO A 118 -0.95 -19.45 -0.73
CA PRO A 118 -1.63 -20.29 0.25
C PRO A 118 -0.93 -21.63 0.52
N LEU A 119 0.03 -22.03 -0.31
CA LEU A 119 0.73 -23.30 -0.24
C LEU A 119 2.24 -23.07 -0.11
N LYS A 120 2.94 -24.01 0.52
CA LYS A 120 4.41 -24.05 0.53
C LYS A 120 4.90 -25.04 -0.53
N GLY A 121 5.90 -24.65 -1.29
CA GLY A 121 6.63 -25.52 -2.21
C GLY A 121 7.45 -26.59 -1.48
N PRO A 122 7.99 -27.57 -2.22
CA PRO A 122 8.81 -28.65 -1.64
C PRO A 122 10.11 -28.15 -0.96
N ASP A 123 10.54 -26.93 -1.27
CA ASP A 123 11.65 -26.21 -0.63
C ASP A 123 11.23 -25.38 0.60
N GLY A 124 9.95 -25.47 1.00
CA GLY A 124 9.37 -24.73 2.11
C GLY A 124 9.03 -23.27 1.82
N ARG A 125 9.29 -22.78 0.59
CA ARG A 125 9.01 -21.39 0.20
C ARG A 125 7.54 -21.20 -0.18
N PRO A 126 6.98 -19.98 -0.02
CA PRO A 126 5.60 -19.71 -0.43
C PRO A 126 5.44 -19.88 -1.95
N MET A 127 4.42 -20.63 -2.40
CA MET A 127 4.15 -20.90 -3.80
C MET A 127 2.96 -20.06 -4.29
N LYS A 128 3.18 -19.26 -5.33
CA LYS A 128 2.16 -18.40 -5.93
C LYS A 128 1.12 -19.21 -6.69
N LEU A 129 -0.17 -18.98 -6.47
CA LEU A 129 -1.20 -19.62 -7.30
C LEU A 129 -1.19 -19.06 -8.74
N PRO A 130 -1.56 -19.88 -9.74
CA PRO A 130 -1.72 -19.40 -11.10
C PRO A 130 -2.80 -18.30 -11.17
N ARG A 131 -2.57 -17.31 -12.03
CA ARG A 131 -3.54 -16.25 -12.30
C ARG A 131 -4.71 -16.86 -13.08
N ALA A 132 -5.94 -16.71 -12.55
CA ALA A 132 -7.17 -17.11 -13.24
C ALA A 132 -7.57 -16.09 -14.31
#